data_AF-A0A8H4AUW3-F1
#
_entry.id   AF-A0A8H4AUW3-F1
#
_cell.length_a   1.000
_cell.length_b   1.000
_cell.length_c   1.000
_cell.angle_alpha   90.00
_cell.angle_beta   90.00
_cell.angle_gamma   90.00
#
_symmetry.space_group_name_H-M   'P 1'
#
loop_
_entity.id
_entity.type
_entity.pdbx_description
1 polymer ?
#
loop_
_entity_poly.entity_id
_entity_poly.type
_entity_poly.pdbx_seq_one_letter_code
_entity_poly.pdbx_strand_id
1 'polypeptide(L)'
;MLSIVKANPSFEDCSIEGLNTSTIDINFSPDPITSPGPSVTTFNISGDIGAGSLFSLNAVLFIEYLSSIDGTNPGLSIPVPSGQQTFSMQLYISTPINTLPDHIIRFNLWDTDKHVGCVRFRRNVFND
;
A
#
# COMPACT_ATOMS: atom_id res chain seq x y z
N MET A 1 11.30 2.13 -19.63
CA MET A 1 9.93 1.73 -19.21
C MET A 1 10.06 0.37 -18.58
N LEU A 2 10.09 0.29 -17.24
CA LEU A 2 10.38 -0.94 -16.49
C LEU A 2 9.21 -1.24 -15.54
N SER A 3 8.32 -2.09 -16.08
CA SER A 3 7.66 -3.24 -15.47
C SER A 3 7.02 -3.08 -14.09
N ILE A 4 5.82 -2.47 -14.06
CA ILE A 4 4.81 -2.75 -13.03
C ILE A 4 4.14 -4.07 -13.41
N VAL A 5 4.49 -5.19 -12.77
CA VAL A 5 3.75 -6.45 -12.95
C VAL A 5 3.74 -7.27 -11.67
N LYS A 6 2.73 -7.00 -10.84
CA LYS A 6 1.91 -7.96 -10.06
C LYS A 6 1.13 -7.15 -9.01
N ALA A 7 0.29 -6.22 -9.45
CA ALA A 7 -0.72 -5.62 -8.58
C ALA A 7 -2.08 -6.27 -8.88
N ASN A 8 -2.97 -6.36 -7.89
CA ASN A 8 -4.37 -6.71 -8.14
C ASN A 8 -4.94 -5.82 -9.28
N PRO A 9 -5.89 -6.32 -10.09
CA PRO A 9 -6.48 -5.52 -11.16
C PRO A 9 -7.12 -4.22 -10.63
N SER A 10 -7.17 -3.22 -11.51
CA SER A 10 -7.67 -1.86 -11.20
C SER A 10 -6.87 -1.13 -10.12
N PHE A 11 -5.54 -1.27 -10.15
CA PHE A 11 -4.65 -0.40 -9.41
C PHE A 11 -4.44 0.93 -10.15
N GLU A 12 -4.14 1.97 -9.40
CA GLU A 12 -3.71 3.27 -9.93
C GLU A 12 -2.38 3.64 -9.26
N ASP A 13 -1.39 4.01 -10.07
CA ASP A 13 -0.17 4.65 -9.56
C ASP A 13 -0.54 6.06 -9.08
N CYS A 14 -0.25 6.34 -7.82
CA CYS A 14 -0.48 7.63 -7.18
C CYS A 14 0.82 8.33 -6.80
N SER A 15 1.94 7.88 -7.37
CA SER A 15 3.25 8.43 -7.06
C SER A 15 3.35 9.88 -7.53
N ILE A 16 3.98 10.71 -6.71
CA ILE A 16 4.29 12.09 -7.08
C ILE A 16 5.32 12.03 -8.22
N GLU A 17 4.95 12.50 -9.41
CA GLU A 17 5.83 12.52 -10.59
C GLU A 17 7.17 13.22 -10.27
N GLY A 18 8.30 12.62 -10.67
CA GLY A 18 9.59 13.33 -10.74
C GLY A 18 10.81 12.71 -10.01
N LEU A 19 10.70 11.54 -9.38
CA LEU A 19 11.87 10.85 -8.80
C LEU A 19 11.99 9.42 -9.34
N ASN A 20 13.24 9.00 -9.57
CA ASN A 20 13.59 7.74 -10.23
C ASN A 20 12.76 6.57 -9.71
N THR A 21 12.13 5.88 -10.67
CA THR A 21 11.13 4.83 -10.51
C THR A 21 11.52 3.78 -9.47
N SER A 22 10.94 3.91 -8.29
CA SER A 22 10.87 2.85 -7.29
C SER A 22 9.60 2.06 -7.57
N THR A 23 9.67 0.74 -7.64
CA THR A 23 8.48 -0.09 -7.87
C THR A 23 7.91 -0.51 -6.53
N ILE A 24 6.58 -0.41 -6.36
CA ILE A 24 5.86 -1.04 -5.26
C ILE A 24 4.82 -1.97 -5.89
N ASP A 25 4.89 -3.24 -5.53
CA ASP A 25 3.95 -4.25 -6.00
C ASP A 25 3.13 -4.76 -4.82
N ILE A 26 1.82 -4.86 -5.03
CA ILE A 26 0.86 -5.15 -3.97
C ILE A 26 -0.17 -6.13 -4.49
N ASN A 27 -0.15 -7.34 -3.93
CA ASN A 27 -1.21 -8.31 -4.12
C ASN A 27 -1.95 -8.56 -2.82
N PHE A 28 -3.25 -8.74 -2.89
CA PHE A 28 -4.04 -9.08 -1.71
C PHE A 28 -5.18 -10.05 -2.02
N SER A 29 -5.54 -10.81 -0.99
CA SER A 29 -6.62 -11.80 -1.03
C SER A 29 -7.35 -11.83 0.33
N PRO A 30 -8.70 -11.86 0.34
CA PRO A 30 -9.58 -11.78 -0.83
C PRO A 30 -9.49 -10.40 -1.52
N ASP A 31 -9.93 -10.34 -2.77
CA ASP A 31 -10.16 -9.09 -3.50
C ASP A 31 -11.61 -9.08 -4.01
N PRO A 32 -12.49 -8.17 -3.57
CA PRO A 32 -12.26 -7.05 -2.63
C PRO A 32 -11.83 -7.50 -1.22
N ILE A 33 -11.32 -6.56 -0.41
CA ILE A 33 -10.92 -6.84 0.98
C ILE A 33 -12.11 -7.28 1.83
N THR A 34 -11.83 -7.94 2.95
CA THR A 34 -12.84 -8.32 3.94
C THR A 34 -13.66 -7.14 4.44
N SER A 35 -14.92 -7.37 4.79
CA SER A 35 -15.75 -6.35 5.42
C SER A 35 -15.18 -5.88 6.77
N PRO A 36 -15.47 -4.64 7.21
CA PRO A 36 -15.01 -4.12 8.50
C PRO A 36 -15.37 -5.07 9.65
N GLY A 37 -14.36 -5.51 10.42
CA GLY A 37 -14.57 -6.52 11.46
C GLY A 37 -13.34 -7.39 11.72
N PRO A 38 -13.53 -8.59 12.29
CA PRO A 38 -12.42 -9.46 12.69
C PRO A 38 -11.78 -10.22 11.53
N SER A 39 -12.46 -10.32 10.38
CA SER A 39 -11.94 -11.01 9.19
C SER A 39 -10.75 -10.26 8.59
N VAL A 40 -9.74 -11.00 8.16
CA VAL A 40 -8.47 -10.44 7.69
C VAL A 40 -8.32 -10.58 6.18
N THR A 41 -7.71 -9.57 5.56
CA THR A 41 -7.15 -9.65 4.21
C THR A 41 -5.64 -9.85 4.32
N THR A 42 -5.11 -10.78 3.53
CA THR A 42 -3.67 -10.98 3.40
C THR A 42 -3.12 -10.08 2.29
N PHE A 43 -2.16 -9.22 2.63
CA PHE A 43 -1.43 -8.37 1.70
C PHE A 43 -0.01 -8.89 1.53
N ASN A 44 0.41 -9.11 0.28
CA ASN A 44 1.77 -9.38 -0.12
C ASN A 44 2.32 -8.12 -0.78
N ILE A 45 3.32 -7.51 -0.15
CA ILE A 45 3.84 -6.20 -0.52
C ILE A 45 5.32 -6.34 -0.78
N SER A 46 5.78 -5.91 -1.94
CA SER A 46 7.19 -5.80 -2.27
C SER A 46 7.52 -4.43 -2.81
N GLY A 47 8.76 -4.01 -2.64
CA GLY A 47 9.24 -2.78 -3.27
C GLY A 47 10.74 -2.77 -3.51
N ASP A 48 11.17 -1.87 -4.39
CA ASP A 48 12.56 -1.64 -4.78
C ASP A 48 12.82 -0.12 -4.82
N ILE A 49 13.80 0.37 -4.06
CA ILE A 49 14.17 1.80 -4.02
C ILE A 49 15.12 2.21 -5.18
N GLY A 50 15.46 1.27 -6.06
CA GLY A 50 16.33 1.48 -7.21
C GLY A 50 17.82 1.27 -6.91
N ALA A 51 18.58 1.03 -7.97
CA ALA A 51 19.99 0.69 -7.88
C ALA A 51 20.82 1.77 -7.17
N GLY A 52 21.68 1.35 -6.24
CA GLY A 52 22.60 2.23 -5.51
C GLY A 52 21.99 2.94 -4.30
N SER A 53 20.73 2.64 -3.95
CA SER A 53 20.07 3.13 -2.74
C SER A 53 19.65 1.95 -1.84
N LEU A 54 19.56 2.20 -0.54
CA LEU A 54 19.08 1.25 0.46
C LEU A 54 18.01 1.95 1.30
N PHE A 55 16.96 1.23 1.68
CA PHE A 55 15.96 1.75 2.61
C PHE A 55 16.61 2.16 3.93
N SER A 56 16.32 3.37 4.42
CA SER A 56 16.82 3.82 5.72
C SER A 56 16.07 3.16 6.88
N LEU A 57 16.54 3.41 8.11
CA LEU A 57 15.85 3.00 9.34
C LEU A 57 14.48 3.69 9.53
N ASN A 58 14.22 4.76 8.78
CA ASN A 58 12.99 5.54 8.82
C ASN A 58 12.08 5.26 7.62
N ALA A 59 12.38 4.21 6.83
CA ALA A 59 11.51 3.79 5.75
C ALA A 59 10.20 3.21 6.29
N VAL A 60 9.07 3.74 5.81
CA VAL A 60 7.74 3.45 6.32
C VAL A 60 6.76 3.33 5.17
N LEU A 61 5.96 2.26 5.21
CA LEU A 61 4.79 2.08 4.37
C LEU A 61 3.54 2.52 5.13
N PHE A 62 2.86 3.54 4.62
CA PHE A 62 1.54 3.95 5.09
C PHE A 62 0.47 3.20 4.31
N ILE A 63 -0.48 2.59 5.02
CA ILE A 63 -1.64 1.93 4.45
C ILE A 63 -2.87 2.70 4.92
N GLU A 64 -3.62 3.30 4.01
CA GLU A 64 -4.73 4.20 4.31
C GLU A 64 -6.02 3.72 3.64
N TYR A 65 -7.11 3.75 4.39
CA TYR A 65 -8.44 3.40 3.91
C TYR A 65 -9.26 4.68 3.76
N LEU A 66 -9.29 5.22 2.54
CA LEU A 66 -9.96 6.48 2.25
C LEU A 66 -11.42 6.21 1.89
N SER A 67 -12.35 6.78 2.64
CA SER A 67 -13.78 6.75 2.31
C SER A 67 -14.36 8.17 2.33
N SER A 68 -15.40 8.42 1.55
CA SER A 68 -15.80 9.77 1.12
C SER A 68 -16.55 10.63 2.17
N ILE A 69 -16.62 10.22 3.43
CA ILE A 69 -17.36 10.96 4.48
C ILE A 69 -16.49 11.17 5.73
N ASP A 70 -16.24 12.45 6.05
CA ASP A 70 -15.91 13.03 7.35
C ASP A 70 -14.67 12.53 8.11
N GLY A 71 -13.51 12.95 7.61
CA GLY A 71 -12.58 13.69 8.47
C GLY A 71 -11.46 12.89 9.16
N THR A 72 -11.45 11.57 9.13
CA THR A 72 -10.27 10.78 9.52
C THR A 72 -10.25 9.44 8.80
N ASN A 73 -9.34 9.27 7.86
CA ASN A 73 -9.14 7.99 7.18
C ASN A 73 -8.28 7.09 8.09
N PRO A 74 -8.76 5.91 8.49
CA PRO A 74 -7.95 5.00 9.27
C PRO A 74 -6.74 4.58 8.45
N GLY A 75 -5.59 4.49 9.11
CA GLY A 75 -4.36 4.07 8.48
C GLY A 75 -3.40 3.42 9.43
N LEU A 76 -2.48 2.67 8.84
CA LEU A 76 -1.42 1.94 9.52
C LEU A 76 -0.08 2.43 9.01
N SER A 77 0.91 2.44 9.89
CA SER A 77 2.30 2.76 9.58
C SER A 77 3.13 1.50 9.84
N ILE A 78 3.70 0.94 8.78
CA ILE A 78 4.45 -0.31 8.80
C ILE A 78 5.91 -0.02 8.48
N PRO A 79 6.85 -0.29 9.41
CA PRO A 79 8.27 -0.14 9.14
C PRO A 79 8.72 -1.05 7.99
N VAL A 80 9.52 -0.51 7.08
CA VAL A 80 10.15 -1.27 5.99
C VAL A 80 11.52 -1.76 6.45
N PRO A 81 11.90 -3.02 6.12
CA PRO A 81 13.24 -3.51 6.42
C PRO A 81 14.35 -2.60 5.87
N SER A 82 15.15 -2.04 6.77
CA SER A 82 16.25 -1.13 6.44
C SER A 82 17.49 -1.85 5.93
N GLY A 83 18.36 -1.13 5.21
CA GLY A 83 19.66 -1.62 4.77
C GLY A 83 19.60 -2.58 3.57
N GLN A 84 18.42 -2.70 2.96
CA GLN A 84 18.18 -3.51 1.76
C GLN A 84 17.71 -2.60 0.63
N GLN A 85 18.04 -2.95 -0.61
CA GLN A 85 17.52 -2.26 -1.79
C GLN A 85 16.07 -2.65 -2.07
N THR A 86 15.73 -3.91 -1.81
CA THR A 86 14.41 -4.48 -2.03
C THR A 86 13.84 -4.98 -0.71
N PHE A 87 12.52 -4.95 -0.58
CA PHE A 87 11.83 -5.64 0.51
C PHE A 87 10.68 -6.50 -0.02
N SER A 88 10.30 -7.50 0.78
CA SER A 88 9.06 -8.26 0.62
C SER A 88 8.50 -8.55 2.00
N MET A 89 7.22 -8.26 2.20
CA MET A 89 6.52 -8.50 3.45
C MET A 89 5.11 -9.02 3.20
N GLN A 90 4.61 -9.77 4.18
CA GLN A 90 3.24 -10.25 4.20
C GLN A 90 2.55 -9.71 5.45
N LEU A 91 1.38 -9.08 5.26
CA LEU A 91 0.59 -8.49 6.33
C LEU A 91 -0.80 -9.11 6.37
N TYR A 92 -1.34 -9.27 7.56
CA TYR A 92 -2.71 -9.74 7.80
C TYR A 92 -3.46 -8.61 8.50
N ILE A 93 -4.34 -7.93 7.76
CA ILE A 93 -4.96 -6.70 8.23
C ILE A 93 -6.48 -6.89 8.23
N SER A 94 -7.10 -6.62 9.36
CA SER A 94 -8.55 -6.45 9.44
C SER A 94 -8.94 -5.08 8.92
N THR A 95 -9.99 -5.04 8.11
CA THR A 95 -10.52 -3.77 7.59
C THR A 95 -11.01 -2.90 8.76
N PRO A 96 -10.53 -1.64 8.89
CA PRO A 96 -10.92 -0.76 9.98
C PRO A 96 -12.44 -0.52 10.03
N ILE A 97 -13.01 -0.44 11.24
CA ILE A 97 -14.47 -0.44 11.48
C ILE A 97 -15.25 0.67 10.75
N ASN A 98 -14.59 1.80 10.45
CA ASN A 98 -15.21 2.95 9.79
C ASN A 98 -15.02 2.96 8.25
N THR A 99 -14.45 1.89 7.67
CA THR A 99 -14.27 1.81 6.21
C THR A 99 -15.62 1.55 5.55
N LEU A 100 -15.98 2.37 4.55
CA LEU A 100 -17.25 2.24 3.80
C LEU A 100 -17.06 1.46 2.50
N PRO A 101 -18.14 0.89 1.90
CA PRO A 101 -18.05 0.11 0.66
C PRO A 101 -17.39 0.84 -0.52
N ASP A 102 -17.68 2.12 -0.77
CA ASP A 102 -16.91 2.97 -1.71
C ASP A 102 -15.67 3.52 -1.00
N HIS A 103 -14.55 2.86 -1.21
CA HIS A 103 -13.29 3.17 -0.57
C HIS A 103 -12.09 3.05 -1.51
N ILE A 104 -11.00 3.66 -1.08
CA ILE A 104 -9.68 3.53 -1.68
C ILE A 104 -8.73 2.97 -0.64
N ILE A 105 -8.04 1.89 -0.97
CA ILE A 105 -6.91 1.39 -0.18
C ILE A 105 -5.65 1.98 -0.80
N ARG A 106 -4.99 2.89 -0.10
CA ARG A 106 -3.77 3.55 -0.57
C ARG A 106 -2.58 3.02 0.20
N PHE A 107 -1.54 2.66 -0.53
CA PHE A 107 -0.24 2.25 -0.03
C PHE A 107 0.76 3.32 -0.45
N ASN A 108 1.40 3.95 0.52
CA ASN A 108 2.25 5.12 0.30
C ASN A 108 3.57 4.90 1.03
N LEU A 109 4.65 4.70 0.27
CA LEU A 109 5.96 4.38 0.79
C LEU A 109 6.82 5.64 0.85
N TRP A 110 7.33 5.91 2.05
CA TRP A 110 8.25 6.99 2.31
C TRP A 110 9.54 6.43 2.87
N ASP A 111 10.65 7.04 2.50
CA ASP A 111 11.92 6.85 3.15
C ASP A 111 12.44 8.21 3.60
N THR A 112 12.42 8.45 4.92
CA THR A 112 12.66 9.78 5.50
C THR A 112 11.70 10.83 4.93
N ASP A 113 12.20 11.81 4.18
CA ASP A 113 11.45 12.87 3.50
C ASP A 113 11.16 12.57 2.03
N LYS A 114 11.62 11.42 1.53
CA LYS A 114 11.47 11.03 0.13
C LYS A 114 10.25 10.15 -0.06
N HIS A 115 9.36 10.61 -0.93
CA HIS A 115 8.28 9.79 -1.46
C HIS A 115 8.87 8.77 -2.45
N VAL A 116 8.84 7.49 -2.07
CA VAL A 116 9.42 6.39 -2.86
C VAL A 116 8.41 5.88 -3.88
N GLY A 117 7.15 5.69 -3.48
CA GLY A 117 6.10 5.26 -4.40
C GLY A 117 4.73 5.18 -3.75
N CYS A 118 3.69 5.13 -4.59
CA CYS A 118 2.31 5.06 -4.13
C CYS A 118 1.46 4.23 -5.08
N VAL A 119 0.67 3.31 -4.52
CA VAL A 119 -0.32 2.53 -5.27
C VAL A 119 -1.66 2.61 -4.55
N ARG A 120 -2.74 2.80 -5.29
CA ARG A 120 -4.09 2.80 -4.73
C ARG A 120 -5.04 1.84 -5.45
N PHE A 121 -5.97 1.27 -4.69
CA PHE A 121 -7.00 0.36 -5.18
C PHE A 121 -8.36 0.91 -4.80
N ARG A 122 -9.16 1.32 -5.79
CA ARG A 122 -10.54 1.70 -5.57
C ARG A 122 -11.43 0.45 -5.58
N ARG A 123 -12.31 0.33 -4.58
CA ARG A 123 -13.32 -0.72 -4.48
C ARG A 123 -14.64 -0.10 -4.04
N ASN A 124 -15.75 -0.74 -4.43
CA ASN A 124 -17.11 -0.28 -4.12
C ASN A 124 -17.91 -1.31 -3.29
N VAL A 125 -17.28 -2.42 -2.93
CA VAL A 125 -17.84 -3.53 -2.17
C VAL A 125 -16.75 -4.20 -1.32
N PHE A 126 -17.17 -5.00 -0.35
CA PHE A 126 -16.31 -5.87 0.45
C PHE A 126 -16.48 -7.34 0.03
N ASN A 127 -15.55 -8.19 0.47
CA ASN A 127 -15.74 -9.63 0.49
C ASN A 127 -16.34 -10.05 1.84
N ASP A 128 -17.51 -10.67 1.80
CA ASP A 128 -18.19 -11.25 2.95
C ASP A 128 -17.68 -12.66 3.29
#